data_AF-A0A7W1EM82-F1
#
_entry.id   AF-A0A7W1EM82-F1
#
_cell.length_a   1.000
_cell.length_b   1.000
_cell.length_c   1.000
_cell.angle_alpha   90.00
_cell.angle_beta   90.00
_cell.angle_gamma   90.00
#
_symmetry.space_group_name_H-M   'P 1'
#
loop_
_entity.id
_entity.type
_entity.pdbx_description
1 polymer ?
#
loop_
_entity_poly.entity_id
_entity_poly.type
_entity_poly.pdbx_seq_one_letter_code
_entity_poly.pdbx_strand_id
1 'polypeptide(L)'
;MHSVALLSAMRAGDLLAWDEYHERFRPLLVRYARKVGVPAWLALEMAVTVLDDVAWRLVERKEYHPPNLAGYLCLALRRLALLTRRAESRRQRYVTEASTELHGDLVVRSLCSADALRVSEGIPRLFLTDGEDDPDSAREARRALAAAFLVRLSDDDRQLLTWMEEAVPCRQIALWLGLAYDTAAKRMTRLRRRLIAMTPDCIGSLSPELQRHVRHLLTAADTQPTPSTQPATHP
;
A
#
# COMPACT_ATOMS: atom_id res chain seq x y z
N MET A 1 4.75 27.16 13.60
CA MET A 1 3.63 26.29 14.02
C MET A 1 4.18 25.01 14.63
N HIS A 2 3.84 24.68 15.88
CA HIS A 2 4.27 23.42 16.51
C HIS A 2 3.60 22.22 15.83
N SER A 3 4.29 21.08 15.77
CA SER A 3 3.81 19.87 15.04
C SER A 3 2.41 19.42 15.47
N VAL A 4 2.03 19.64 16.74
CA VAL A 4 0.70 19.30 17.27
C VAL A 4 -0.40 20.14 16.61
N ALA A 5 -0.20 21.46 16.49
CA ALA A 5 -1.18 22.35 15.88
C ALA A 5 -1.40 22.03 14.40
N LEU A 6 -0.32 21.70 13.68
CA LEU A 6 -0.39 21.27 12.28
C LEU A 6 -1.24 19.99 12.14
N LEU A 7 -1.03 18.99 12.99
CA LEU A 7 -1.80 17.74 12.96
C LEU A 7 -3.28 17.97 13.32
N SER A 8 -3.57 18.85 14.27
CA SER A 8 -4.95 19.22 14.61
C SER A 8 -5.66 19.89 13.43
N ALA A 9 -4.99 20.80 12.72
CA ALA A 9 -5.55 21.45 11.53
C ALA A 9 -5.76 20.45 10.37
N MET A 10 -4.80 19.54 10.13
CA MET A 10 -4.95 18.46 9.15
C MET A 10 -6.17 17.57 9.44
N ARG A 11 -6.41 17.25 10.72
CA ARG A 11 -7.58 16.45 11.16
C ARG A 11 -8.89 17.19 11.04
N ALA A 12 -8.88 18.52 11.15
CA ALA A 12 -10.03 19.36 10.87
C ALA A 12 -10.33 19.49 9.36
N GLY A 13 -9.48 18.92 8.49
CA GLY A 13 -9.65 18.96 7.04
C GLY A 13 -9.13 20.25 6.39
N ASP A 14 -8.35 21.06 7.10
CA ASP A 14 -7.78 22.30 6.54
C ASP A 14 -6.72 21.98 5.47
N LEU A 15 -7.03 22.32 4.22
CA LEU A 15 -6.16 22.07 3.06
C LEU A 15 -4.80 22.78 3.17
N LEU A 16 -4.75 23.98 3.77
CA LEU A 16 -3.50 24.72 3.94
C LEU A 16 -2.54 23.98 4.88
N ALA A 17 -3.07 23.30 5.88
CA ALA A 17 -2.28 22.48 6.80
C ALA A 17 -1.67 21.26 6.10
N TRP A 18 -2.35 20.69 5.10
CA TRP A 18 -1.79 19.61 4.28
C TRP A 18 -0.63 20.11 3.41
N ASP A 19 -0.80 21.26 2.75
CA ASP A 19 0.27 21.84 1.94
C ASP A 19 1.48 22.21 2.81
N GLU A 20 1.27 22.85 3.96
CA GLU A 20 2.34 23.16 4.92
C GLU A 20 3.06 21.89 5.41
N TYR A 21 2.33 20.80 5.66
CA TYR A 21 2.91 19.51 6.03
C TYR A 21 3.84 18.97 4.94
N HIS A 22 3.40 18.97 3.68
CA HIS A 22 4.24 18.53 2.57
C HIS A 22 5.45 19.44 2.37
N GLU A 23 5.26 20.77 2.32
CA GLU A 23 6.34 21.73 2.11
C GLU A 23 7.41 21.64 3.18
N ARG A 24 7.00 21.47 4.44
CA ARG A 24 7.90 21.38 5.58
C ARG A 24 8.72 20.09 5.59
N PHE A 25 8.09 18.93 5.37
CA PHE A 25 8.74 17.64 5.61
C PHE A 25 9.31 16.98 4.36
N ARG A 26 8.82 17.32 3.16
CA ARG A 26 9.35 16.79 1.89
C ARG A 26 10.85 17.02 1.70
N PRO A 27 11.40 18.25 1.80
CA PRO A 27 12.84 18.47 1.59
C PRO A 27 13.70 17.72 2.61
N LEU A 28 13.22 17.63 3.86
CA LEU A 28 13.87 16.87 4.93
C LEU A 28 13.95 15.38 4.56
N LEU A 29 12.84 14.79 4.12
CA LEU A 29 12.78 13.38 3.73
C LEU A 29 13.60 13.07 2.49
N VAL A 30 13.62 13.96 1.49
CA VAL A 30 14.47 13.79 0.29
C VAL A 30 15.95 13.79 0.69
N ARG A 31 16.38 14.71 1.57
CA ARG A 31 17.76 14.74 2.08
C ARG A 31 18.08 13.48 2.88
N TYR A 32 17.15 13.01 3.71
CA TYR A 32 17.33 11.79 4.50
C TYR A 32 17.39 10.54 3.61
N ALA A 33 16.53 10.44 2.58
CA ALA A 33 16.52 9.34 1.62
C ALA A 33 17.88 9.20 0.92
N ARG A 34 18.46 10.32 0.46
CA ARG A 34 19.82 10.34 -0.10
C ARG A 34 20.86 9.86 0.91
N LYS A 35 20.76 10.30 2.18
CA LYS A 35 21.67 9.87 3.26
C LYS A 35 21.63 8.36 3.50
N VAL A 36 20.47 7.71 3.34
CA VAL A 36 20.34 6.25 3.49
C VAL A 36 20.60 5.47 2.19
N GLY A 37 21.07 6.15 1.14
CA GLY A 37 21.47 5.56 -0.14
C GLY A 37 20.31 5.25 -1.08
N VAL A 38 19.19 5.98 -1.00
CA VAL A 38 18.14 5.93 -2.03
C VAL A 38 18.61 6.75 -3.24
N PRO A 39 18.50 6.23 -4.47
CA PRO A 39 18.83 6.98 -5.68
C PRO A 39 18.06 8.30 -5.79
N ALA A 40 18.69 9.35 -6.32
CA ALA A 40 18.10 10.69 -6.36
C ALA A 40 16.76 10.75 -7.11
N TRP A 41 16.61 9.95 -8.16
CA TRP A 41 15.38 9.85 -8.96
C TRP A 41 14.22 9.21 -8.20
N LEU A 42 14.51 8.35 -7.21
CA LEU A 42 13.51 7.65 -6.39
C LEU A 42 13.23 8.38 -5.06
N ALA A 43 14.18 9.18 -4.58
CA ALA A 43 14.12 9.85 -3.29
C ALA A 43 12.88 10.76 -3.13
N LEU A 44 12.51 11.50 -4.19
CA LEU A 44 11.34 12.37 -4.17
C LEU A 44 10.04 11.57 -4.09
N GLU A 45 9.92 10.54 -4.92
CA GLU A 45 8.75 9.66 -4.95
C GLU A 45 8.53 8.99 -3.59
N MET A 46 9.58 8.39 -3.02
CA MET A 46 9.51 7.79 -1.69
C MET A 46 9.15 8.77 -0.59
N ALA A 47 9.67 10.01 -0.67
CA ALA A 47 9.31 11.04 0.31
C ALA A 47 7.82 11.39 0.22
N VAL A 48 7.28 11.58 -0.99
CA VAL A 48 5.85 11.86 -1.20
C VAL A 48 4.99 10.70 -0.70
N THR A 49 5.33 9.47 -1.07
CA THR A 49 4.60 8.27 -0.60
C THR A 49 4.55 8.18 0.92
N VAL A 50 5.70 8.39 1.59
CA VAL A 50 5.75 8.36 3.07
C VAL A 50 4.90 9.45 3.68
N LEU A 51 4.92 10.66 3.12
CA LEU A 51 4.11 11.77 3.61
C LEU A 51 2.62 11.45 3.47
N ASP A 52 2.18 10.95 2.31
CA ASP A 52 0.78 10.60 2.06
C ASP A 52 0.31 9.49 3.01
N ASP A 53 1.08 8.39 3.10
CA ASP A 53 0.72 7.22 3.90
C ASP A 53 0.69 7.55 5.41
N VAL A 54 1.69 8.31 5.89
CA VAL A 54 1.77 8.68 7.30
C VAL A 54 0.73 9.73 7.65
N ALA A 55 0.50 10.72 6.79
CA ALA A 55 -0.53 11.74 7.02
C ALA A 55 -1.91 11.10 7.17
N TRP A 56 -2.24 10.11 6.34
CA TRP A 56 -3.49 9.36 6.47
C TRP A 56 -3.62 8.70 7.85
N ARG A 57 -2.61 7.94 8.28
CA ARG A 57 -2.62 7.25 9.58
C ARG A 57 -2.73 8.22 10.76
N LEU A 58 -2.09 9.38 10.67
CA LEU A 58 -2.13 10.41 11.73
C LEU A 58 -3.50 11.10 11.81
N VAL A 59 -4.22 11.19 10.69
CA VAL A 59 -5.59 11.74 10.65
C VAL A 59 -6.60 10.72 11.15
N GLU A 60 -6.45 9.46 10.77
CA GLU A 60 -7.32 8.36 11.20
C GLU A 60 -7.18 8.06 12.70
N ARG A 61 -5.95 8.03 13.22
CA ARG A 61 -5.67 7.76 14.64
C ARG A 61 -5.60 9.06 15.45
N LYS A 62 -6.78 9.61 15.77
CA LYS A 62 -6.90 10.89 16.51
C LYS A 62 -6.13 10.92 17.84
N GLU A 63 -5.99 9.79 18.51
CA GLU A 63 -5.32 9.70 19.82
C GLU A 63 -3.80 9.66 19.74
N TYR A 64 -3.23 9.30 18.59
CA TYR A 64 -1.80 9.12 18.45
C TYR A 64 -1.11 10.40 17.95
N HIS A 65 -0.16 10.88 18.74
CA HIS A 65 0.70 12.02 18.40
C HIS A 65 2.17 11.65 18.58
N PRO A 66 2.95 11.51 17.51
CA PRO A 66 4.37 11.24 17.65
C PRO A 66 5.06 12.46 18.28
N PRO A 67 5.85 12.29 19.36
CA PRO A 67 6.52 13.41 20.04
C PRO A 67 7.54 14.10 19.13
N ASN A 68 8.11 13.36 18.17
CA ASN A 68 8.98 13.88 17.13
C ASN A 68 8.50 13.39 15.76
N LEU A 69 7.67 14.21 15.12
CA LEU A 69 7.10 13.92 13.80
C LEU A 69 8.18 13.73 12.72
N ALA A 70 9.23 14.56 12.71
CA ALA A 70 10.30 14.44 11.73
C ALA A 70 11.07 13.10 11.89
N GLY A 71 11.41 12.72 13.12
CA GLY A 71 12.05 11.45 13.42
C GLY A 71 11.18 10.25 13.03
N TYR A 72 9.87 10.33 13.31
CA TYR A 72 8.89 9.33 12.91
C TYR A 72 8.83 9.16 11.38
N LEU A 73 8.79 10.25 10.63
CA LEU A 73 8.78 10.23 9.17
C LEU A 73 10.07 9.67 8.58
N CYS A 74 11.23 10.05 9.10
CA CYS A 74 12.52 9.47 8.70
C CYS A 74 12.55 7.96 8.93
N LEU A 75 12.02 7.48 10.05
CA LEU A 75 11.92 6.04 10.34
C LEU A 75 10.99 5.33 9.35
N ALA A 76 9.83 5.92 9.04
CA ALA A 76 8.91 5.40 8.04
C ALA A 76 9.57 5.30 6.66
N LEU A 77 10.31 6.34 6.24
CA LEU A 77 11.06 6.34 4.98
C LEU A 77 12.16 5.28 4.97
N ARG A 78 12.88 5.10 6.07
CA ARG A 78 13.88 4.02 6.20
C ARG A 78 13.24 2.65 6.04
N ARG A 79 12.08 2.42 6.66
CA ARG A 79 11.34 1.15 6.54
C ARG A 79 10.92 0.92 5.08
N LEU A 80 10.35 1.93 4.43
CA LEU A 80 9.99 1.85 3.01
C LEU A 80 11.21 1.53 2.15
N ALA A 81 12.35 2.21 2.36
CA ALA A 81 13.59 1.96 1.61
C ALA A 81 14.08 0.51 1.76
N LEU A 82 14.03 -0.04 2.98
CA LEU A 82 14.41 -1.42 3.23
C LEU A 82 13.45 -2.41 2.56
N LEU A 83 12.14 -2.13 2.58
CA LEU A 83 11.14 -2.96 1.91
C LEU A 83 11.33 -2.95 0.39
N THR A 84 11.55 -1.78 -0.20
CA THR A 84 11.82 -1.63 -1.64
C THR A 84 13.07 -2.39 -2.05
N ARG A 85 14.19 -2.24 -1.32
CA ARG A 85 15.41 -3.00 -1.58
C ARG A 85 15.21 -4.50 -1.47
N ARG A 86 14.52 -4.96 -0.43
CA ARG A 86 14.21 -6.40 -0.27
C ARG A 86 13.34 -6.92 -1.40
N ALA A 87 12.36 -6.14 -1.86
CA ALA A 87 11.52 -6.51 -3.00
C ALA A 87 12.33 -6.58 -4.29
N GLU A 88 13.23 -5.63 -4.52
CA GLU A 88 14.13 -5.62 -5.67
C GLU A 88 15.10 -6.81 -5.64
N SER A 89 15.73 -7.11 -4.50
CA SER A 89 16.60 -8.28 -4.36
C SER A 89 15.86 -9.59 -4.61
N ARG A 90 14.58 -9.71 -4.20
CA ARG A 90 13.75 -10.87 -4.53
C ARG A 90 13.52 -10.96 -6.03
N ARG A 91 13.11 -9.86 -6.68
CA ARG A 91 12.92 -9.82 -8.14
C ARG A 91 14.20 -10.20 -8.89
N GLN A 92 15.35 -9.67 -8.48
CA GLN A 92 16.64 -10.00 -9.07
C GLN A 92 16.98 -11.48 -8.93
N ARG A 93 16.75 -12.09 -7.77
CA ARG A 93 16.95 -13.55 -7.59
C ARG A 93 16.10 -14.35 -8.56
N TYR A 94 14.81 -14.03 -8.68
CA TYR A 94 13.94 -14.72 -9.63
C TYR A 94 14.37 -14.56 -11.08
N VAL A 95 14.80 -13.36 -11.49
CA VAL A 95 15.31 -13.12 -12.85
C VAL A 95 16.60 -13.90 -13.09
N THR A 96 17.53 -13.91 -12.12
CA THR A 96 18.78 -14.67 -12.24
C THR A 96 18.51 -16.17 -12.28
N GLU A 97 17.66 -16.70 -11.40
CA GLU A 97 17.26 -18.12 -11.37
C GLU A 97 16.59 -18.54 -12.69
N ALA A 98 15.66 -17.72 -13.21
CA ALA A 98 15.01 -17.95 -14.50
C ALA A 98 15.98 -17.84 -15.69
N SER A 99 17.08 -17.09 -15.57
CA SER A 99 18.11 -17.00 -16.61
C SER A 99 19.10 -18.17 -16.60
N THR A 100 19.31 -18.80 -15.44
CA THR A 100 20.21 -19.95 -15.28
C THR A 100 19.53 -21.29 -15.51
N GLU A 101 18.23 -21.39 -15.25
CA GLU A 101 17.44 -22.59 -15.52
C GLU A 101 16.60 -22.40 -16.78
N LEU A 102 17.01 -23.06 -17.88
CA LEU A 102 16.21 -23.30 -19.09
C LEU A 102 15.00 -24.20 -18.75
N HIS A 103 14.09 -23.75 -17.89
CA HIS A 103 12.84 -24.43 -17.55
C HIS A 103 11.69 -23.42 -17.62
N GLY A 104 10.75 -23.66 -18.55
CA GLY A 104 9.65 -22.74 -18.88
C GLY A 104 8.74 -22.35 -17.71
N ASP A 105 8.71 -23.14 -16.64
CA ASP A 105 7.92 -22.85 -15.43
C ASP A 105 8.41 -21.62 -14.66
N LEU A 106 9.72 -21.33 -14.66
CA LEU A 106 10.26 -20.15 -13.96
C LEU A 106 10.01 -18.86 -14.73
N VAL A 107 9.99 -18.92 -16.07
CA VAL A 107 9.63 -17.77 -16.91
C VAL A 107 8.19 -17.37 -16.62
N VAL A 108 7.26 -18.33 -16.56
CA VAL A 108 5.86 -18.06 -16.19
C VAL A 108 5.75 -17.49 -14.77
N ARG A 109 6.48 -18.04 -13.78
CA ARG A 109 6.50 -17.50 -12.41
C ARG A 109 7.09 -16.09 -12.31
N SER A 110 8.10 -15.75 -13.12
CA SER A 110 8.73 -14.42 -13.13
C SER A 110 7.84 -13.32 -13.73
N LEU A 111 6.87 -13.71 -14.56
CA LEU A 111 5.88 -12.81 -15.16
C LEU A 111 4.64 -12.62 -14.26
N CYS A 112 4.45 -13.50 -13.29
CA CYS A 112 3.35 -13.42 -12.34
C CYS A 112 3.70 -12.49 -11.17
N SER A 113 2.76 -11.62 -10.78
CA SER A 113 2.91 -10.78 -9.60
C SER A 113 3.08 -11.65 -8.34
N ALA A 114 3.76 -11.14 -7.31
CA ALA A 114 3.94 -11.87 -6.05
C ALA A 114 2.58 -12.25 -5.38
N ASP A 115 1.53 -11.48 -5.66
CA ASP A 115 0.17 -11.81 -5.24
C ASP A 115 -0.45 -12.92 -6.09
N ALA A 116 -0.22 -12.94 -7.40
CA ALA A 116 -0.62 -14.06 -8.25
C ALA A 116 0.06 -15.37 -7.82
N LEU A 117 1.35 -15.30 -7.47
CA LEU A 117 2.09 -16.44 -6.91
C LEU A 117 1.54 -16.88 -5.55
N ARG A 118 1.22 -15.95 -4.63
CA ARG A 118 0.59 -16.29 -3.34
C ARG A 118 -0.82 -16.86 -3.48
N VAL A 119 -1.61 -16.34 -4.40
CA VAL A 119 -2.97 -16.84 -4.70
C VAL A 119 -2.89 -18.26 -5.26
N SER A 120 -1.85 -18.52 -6.06
CA SER A 120 -1.59 -19.85 -6.64
C SER A 120 -0.96 -20.83 -5.65
N GLU A 121 -0.16 -20.35 -4.69
CA GLU A 121 0.47 -21.18 -3.63
C GLU A 121 -0.51 -21.53 -2.50
N GLY A 122 -1.67 -20.86 -2.44
CA GLY A 122 -2.62 -21.02 -1.35
C GLY A 122 -2.14 -20.32 -0.07
N ILE A 123 -3.08 -19.84 0.73
CA ILE A 123 -2.77 -19.23 2.03
C ILE A 123 -2.03 -20.28 2.88
N PRO A 124 -0.87 -19.96 3.52
CA PRO A 124 -0.23 -20.88 4.44
C PRO A 124 -1.22 -21.29 5.53
N ARG A 125 -1.48 -22.60 5.65
CA ARG A 125 -2.42 -23.26 6.58
C ARG A 125 -2.22 -22.94 8.08
N LEU A 126 -1.29 -22.06 8.44
CA LEU A 126 -0.89 -21.77 9.83
C LEU A 126 -1.78 -20.76 10.56
N PHE A 127 -2.83 -20.23 9.94
CA PHE A 127 -3.81 -19.33 10.58
C PHE A 127 -5.26 -19.82 10.50
N LEU A 128 -5.48 -21.08 10.12
CA LEU A 128 -6.79 -21.71 10.30
C LEU A 128 -6.90 -22.08 11.78
N THR A 129 -7.49 -21.19 12.57
CA THR A 129 -8.22 -21.61 13.78
C THR A 129 -9.21 -22.70 13.39
N ASP A 130 -9.42 -23.69 14.26
CA ASP A 130 -10.19 -24.94 14.08
C ASP A 130 -11.70 -24.77 13.73
N GLY A 131 -12.07 -23.82 12.89
CA GLY A 131 -13.41 -23.63 12.35
C GLY A 131 -13.34 -23.25 10.88
N GLU A 132 -13.48 -24.24 10.00
CA GLU A 132 -14.36 -24.25 8.83
C GLU A 132 -14.49 -23.01 7.91
N ASP A 133 -13.49 -22.11 7.83
CA ASP A 133 -13.45 -21.12 6.74
C ASP A 133 -12.96 -21.81 5.46
N ASP A 134 -13.92 -22.31 4.69
CA ASP A 134 -13.69 -22.85 3.35
C ASP A 134 -12.93 -21.82 2.47
N PRO A 135 -11.73 -22.16 1.95
CA PRO A 135 -10.94 -21.23 1.14
C PRO A 135 -11.66 -20.76 -0.12
N ASP A 136 -12.62 -21.54 -0.63
CA ASP A 136 -13.41 -21.16 -1.79
C ASP A 136 -14.43 -20.06 -1.46
N SER A 137 -15.09 -20.15 -0.29
CA SER A 137 -15.96 -19.09 0.24
C SER A 137 -15.24 -17.75 0.42
N ALA A 138 -13.99 -17.75 0.89
CA ALA A 138 -13.18 -16.52 1.00
C ALA A 138 -12.78 -15.94 -0.38
N ARG A 139 -12.53 -16.80 -1.38
CA ARG A 139 -12.27 -16.38 -2.76
C ARG A 139 -13.52 -15.79 -3.40
N GLU A 140 -14.67 -16.41 -3.19
CA GLU A 140 -15.97 -15.92 -3.66
C GLU A 140 -16.31 -14.56 -3.05
N ALA A 141 -16.13 -14.40 -1.73
CA ALA A 141 -16.33 -13.12 -1.04
C ALA A 141 -15.48 -11.99 -1.63
N ARG A 142 -14.19 -12.25 -1.93
CA ARG A 142 -13.30 -11.27 -2.59
C ARG A 142 -13.77 -10.94 -4.01
N ARG A 143 -14.16 -11.94 -4.80
CA ARG A 143 -14.68 -11.74 -6.17
C ARG A 143 -15.96 -10.92 -6.17
N ALA A 144 -16.89 -11.23 -5.27
CA ALA A 144 -18.16 -10.52 -5.15
C ALA A 144 -17.95 -9.06 -4.74
N LEU A 145 -17.05 -8.80 -3.78
CA LEU A 145 -16.68 -7.44 -3.38
C LEU A 145 -16.01 -6.66 -4.54
N ALA A 146 -15.07 -7.30 -5.26
CA ALA A 146 -14.43 -6.69 -6.42
C ALA A 146 -15.44 -6.34 -7.52
N ALA A 147 -16.38 -7.25 -7.82
CA ALA A 147 -17.46 -7.00 -8.77
C ALA A 147 -18.34 -5.81 -8.34
N ALA A 148 -18.70 -5.73 -7.05
CA ALA A 148 -19.47 -4.61 -6.51
C ALA A 148 -18.73 -3.26 -6.65
N PHE A 149 -17.40 -3.23 -6.48
CA PHE A 149 -16.61 -2.04 -6.76
C PHE A 149 -16.64 -1.69 -8.25
N LEU A 150 -16.35 -2.63 -9.14
CA LEU A 150 -16.22 -2.39 -10.58
C LEU A 150 -17.49 -1.78 -11.19
N VAL A 151 -18.67 -2.20 -10.75
CA VAL A 151 -19.96 -1.64 -11.21
C VAL A 151 -20.09 -0.15 -10.90
N ARG A 152 -19.50 0.33 -9.80
CA ARG A 152 -19.61 1.72 -9.32
C ARG A 152 -18.44 2.61 -9.75
N LEU A 153 -17.40 2.04 -10.35
CA LEU A 153 -16.24 2.77 -10.84
C LEU A 153 -16.44 3.22 -12.28
N SER A 154 -15.95 4.43 -12.57
CA SER A 154 -15.82 4.92 -13.95
C SER A 154 -14.77 4.12 -14.71
N ASP A 155 -14.80 4.13 -16.04
CA ASP A 155 -13.82 3.40 -16.85
C ASP A 155 -12.39 3.90 -16.60
N ASP A 156 -12.21 5.21 -16.41
CA ASP A 156 -10.91 5.77 -16.03
C ASP A 156 -10.41 5.25 -14.67
N ASP A 157 -11.31 5.12 -13.68
CA ASP A 157 -10.95 4.60 -12.36
C ASP A 157 -10.60 3.12 -12.43
N ARG A 158 -11.28 2.33 -13.26
CA ARG A 158 -10.95 0.92 -13.51
C ARG A 158 -9.58 0.79 -14.15
N GLN A 159 -9.29 1.62 -15.16
CA GLN A 159 -7.98 1.64 -15.82
C GLN A 159 -6.85 1.97 -14.85
N LEU A 160 -7.08 2.93 -13.95
CA LEU A 160 -6.12 3.26 -12.88
C LEU A 160 -5.90 2.09 -11.92
N LEU A 161 -6.95 1.33 -11.56
CA LEU A 161 -6.79 0.13 -10.73
C LEU A 161 -6.00 -0.96 -11.45
N THR A 162 -6.25 -1.18 -12.73
CA THR A 162 -5.47 -2.11 -13.55
C THR A 162 -3.98 -1.72 -13.53
N TRP A 163 -3.64 -0.45 -13.73
CA TRP A 163 -2.25 -0.01 -13.63
C TRP A 163 -1.66 -0.12 -12.22
N MET A 164 -2.47 0.06 -11.18
CA MET A 164 -2.03 -0.15 -9.79
C MET A 164 -1.74 -1.63 -9.49
N GLU A 165 -2.57 -2.54 -10.01
CA GLU A 165 -2.38 -4.00 -9.91
C GLU A 165 -1.09 -4.43 -10.61
N GLU A 166 -0.85 -3.91 -11.81
CA GLU A 166 0.38 -4.11 -12.59
C GLU A 166 1.60 -3.37 -12.01
N ALA A 167 1.45 -2.73 -10.85
CA ALA A 167 2.48 -1.96 -10.16
C ALA A 167 3.18 -0.92 -11.05
N VAL A 168 2.43 -0.33 -11.99
CA VAL A 168 2.95 0.71 -12.89
C VAL A 168 3.29 1.96 -12.05
N PRO A 169 4.51 2.51 -12.19
CA PRO A 169 4.90 3.72 -11.47
C PRO A 169 3.97 4.90 -11.78
N CYS A 170 3.64 5.71 -10.76
CA CYS A 170 2.74 6.86 -10.93
C CYS A 170 3.22 7.84 -12.01
N ARG A 171 4.55 7.98 -12.17
CA ARG A 171 5.15 8.79 -13.23
C ARG A 171 4.83 8.27 -14.64
N GLN A 172 4.83 6.95 -14.82
CA GLN A 172 4.48 6.33 -16.08
C GLN A 172 2.99 6.50 -16.39
N ILE A 173 2.13 6.33 -15.37
CA ILE A 173 0.69 6.61 -15.47
C ILE A 173 0.44 8.08 -15.87
N ALA A 174 1.15 9.02 -15.24
CA ALA A 174 1.05 10.44 -15.56
C ALA A 174 1.43 10.72 -17.02
N LEU A 175 2.51 10.09 -17.50
CA LEU A 175 2.95 10.21 -18.89
C LEU A 175 1.90 9.67 -19.87
N TRP A 176 1.35 8.47 -19.63
CA TRP A 176 0.31 7.88 -20.48
C TRP A 176 -0.98 8.68 -20.52
N LEU A 177 -1.35 9.31 -19.40
CA LEU A 177 -2.52 10.17 -19.32
C LEU A 177 -2.27 11.60 -19.83
N GLY A 178 -1.03 11.96 -20.17
CA GLY A 178 -0.67 13.35 -20.52
C GLY A 178 -0.86 14.32 -19.36
N LEU A 179 -0.74 13.86 -18.11
CA LEU A 179 -0.94 14.64 -16.90
C LEU A 179 0.39 14.97 -16.22
N ALA A 180 0.39 16.05 -15.42
CA ALA A 180 1.46 16.28 -14.46
C ALA A 180 1.45 15.18 -13.39
N TYR A 181 2.64 14.78 -12.91
CA TYR A 181 2.82 13.73 -11.88
C TYR A 181 1.91 13.95 -10.66
N ASP A 182 1.90 15.16 -10.09
CA ASP A 182 1.10 15.46 -8.90
C ASP A 182 -0.40 15.29 -9.14
N THR A 183 -0.86 15.47 -10.38
CA THR A 183 -2.27 15.27 -10.75
C THR A 183 -2.61 13.78 -10.76
N ALA A 184 -1.74 12.96 -11.34
CA ALA A 184 -1.90 11.50 -11.34
C ALA A 184 -1.84 10.94 -9.91
N ALA A 185 -0.88 11.39 -9.09
CA ALA A 185 -0.76 11.00 -7.69
C ALA A 185 -2.03 11.36 -6.90
N LYS A 186 -2.51 12.61 -7.02
CA LYS A 186 -3.78 13.04 -6.40
C LYS A 186 -4.96 12.20 -6.87
N ARG A 187 -5.01 11.83 -8.15
CA ARG A 187 -6.09 11.00 -8.71
C ARG A 187 -6.07 9.58 -8.10
N MET A 188 -4.90 8.95 -8.00
CA MET A 188 -4.74 7.64 -7.34
C MET A 188 -5.12 7.69 -5.86
N THR A 189 -4.69 8.72 -5.14
CA THR A 189 -5.06 8.91 -3.73
C THR A 189 -6.56 9.11 -3.56
N ARG A 190 -7.21 9.92 -4.42
CA ARG A 190 -8.67 10.09 -4.42
C ARG A 190 -9.40 8.78 -4.71
N LEU A 191 -8.91 8.00 -5.68
CA LEU A 191 -9.47 6.68 -6.01
C LEU A 191 -9.40 5.73 -4.81
N ARG A 192 -8.25 5.63 -4.14
CA ARG A 192 -8.10 4.83 -2.91
C ARG A 192 -9.09 5.27 -1.82
N ARG A 193 -9.19 6.59 -1.56
CA ARG A 193 -10.14 7.14 -0.59
C ARG A 193 -11.58 6.80 -0.94
N ARG A 194 -11.93 6.91 -2.23
CA ARG A 194 -13.26 6.58 -2.73
C ARG A 194 -13.58 5.09 -2.55
N LEU A 195 -12.64 4.19 -2.85
CA LEU A 195 -12.81 2.76 -2.60
C LEU A 195 -13.06 2.47 -1.12
N ILE A 196 -12.23 3.04 -0.23
CA ILE A 196 -12.39 2.89 1.22
C ILE A 196 -13.77 3.39 1.67
N ALA A 197 -14.19 4.57 1.20
CA ALA A 197 -15.48 5.15 1.54
C ALA A 197 -16.67 4.33 0.99
N MET A 198 -16.51 3.67 -0.14
CA MET A 198 -17.54 2.82 -0.76
C MET A 198 -17.61 1.41 -0.15
N THR A 199 -16.58 0.96 0.57
CA THR A 199 -16.52 -0.38 1.16
C THR A 199 -17.75 -0.75 1.99
N PRO A 200 -18.27 0.09 2.91
CA PRO A 200 -19.42 -0.27 3.72
C PRO A 200 -20.68 -0.54 2.89
N ASP A 201 -20.96 0.31 1.91
CA ASP A 201 -22.09 0.16 0.98
C ASP A 201 -21.95 -1.12 0.16
N CYS A 202 -20.75 -1.38 -0.39
CA CYS A 202 -20.49 -2.56 -1.19
C CYS A 202 -20.68 -3.83 -0.35
N ILE A 203 -20.20 -3.85 0.90
CA ILE A 203 -20.46 -4.96 1.83
C ILE A 203 -21.96 -5.11 2.08
N GLY A 204 -22.68 -4.02 2.31
CA GLY A 204 -24.13 -4.05 2.52
C GLY A 204 -24.93 -4.65 1.36
N SER A 205 -24.40 -4.60 0.14
CA SER A 205 -25.02 -5.18 -1.05
C SER A 205 -24.78 -6.69 -1.24
N LEU A 206 -23.86 -7.29 -0.47
CA LEU A 206 -23.52 -8.72 -0.56
C LEU A 206 -24.47 -9.58 0.28
N SER A 207 -24.53 -10.88 0.00
CA SER A 207 -25.27 -11.84 0.84
C SER A 207 -24.70 -11.86 2.27
N PRO A 208 -25.53 -12.16 3.31
CA PRO A 208 -25.07 -12.17 4.70
C PRO A 208 -23.89 -13.10 4.99
N GLU A 209 -23.76 -14.19 4.23
CA GLU A 209 -22.65 -15.14 4.32
C GLU A 209 -21.35 -14.52 3.80
N LEU A 210 -21.38 -13.90 2.61
CA LEU A 210 -20.22 -13.22 2.05
C LEU A 210 -19.83 -11.99 2.87
N GLN A 211 -20.80 -11.28 3.46
CA GLN A 211 -20.53 -10.17 4.38
C GLN A 211 -19.68 -10.59 5.58
N ARG A 212 -19.99 -11.75 6.20
CA ARG A 212 -19.20 -12.27 7.32
C ARG A 212 -17.75 -12.54 6.90
N HIS A 213 -17.56 -13.20 5.77
CA HIS A 213 -16.23 -13.50 5.23
C HIS A 213 -15.43 -12.22 4.91
N VAL A 214 -16.05 -11.22 4.27
CA VAL A 214 -15.38 -9.95 3.98
C VAL A 214 -14.99 -9.21 5.28
N ARG A 215 -15.86 -9.17 6.29
CA ARG A 215 -15.53 -8.54 7.58
C ARG A 215 -14.40 -9.28 8.29
N HIS A 216 -14.40 -10.61 8.24
CA HIS A 216 -13.30 -11.40 8.79
C HIS A 216 -11.98 -11.09 8.08
N LEU A 217 -11.98 -11.01 6.73
CA LEU A 217 -10.80 -10.63 5.95
C LEU A 217 -10.28 -9.22 6.26
N LEU A 218 -11.17 -8.23 6.41
CA LEU A 218 -10.79 -6.87 6.78
C LEU A 218 -10.19 -6.81 8.19
N THR A 219 -10.79 -7.53 9.13
CA THR A 219 -10.31 -7.60 10.52
C THR A 219 -8.95 -8.30 10.58
N ALA A 220 -8.76 -9.37 9.81
CA ALA A 220 -7.49 -10.09 9.67
C ALA A 220 -6.40 -9.20 9.04
N ALA A 221 -6.77 -8.36 8.05
CA ALA A 221 -5.86 -7.40 7.44
C ALA A 221 -5.43 -6.30 8.43
N ASP A 222 -6.36 -5.82 9.28
CA ASP A 222 -6.07 -4.83 10.33
C ASP A 222 -5.22 -5.41 11.48
N THR A 223 -5.36 -6.70 11.76
CA THR A 223 -4.65 -7.40 12.85
C THR A 223 -3.31 -7.99 12.44
N GLN A 224 -2.93 -7.99 11.15
CA GLN A 224 -1.60 -8.49 10.76
C GLN A 224 -0.50 -7.72 11.51
N PRO A 225 0.25 -8.39 12.41
CA PRO A 225 1.34 -7.74 13.11
C PRO A 225 2.41 -7.40 12.08
N THR A 226 2.80 -6.11 12.01
CA THR A 226 4.08 -5.74 11.40
C THR A 226 5.15 -6.66 12.01
N PRO A 227 5.93 -7.40 11.21
CA PRO A 227 6.82 -8.44 11.72
C PRO A 227 7.71 -7.84 12.81
N SER A 228 7.46 -8.27 14.05
CA SER A 228 8.26 -7.92 15.21
C SER A 228 9.67 -8.41 14.91
N THR A 229 10.60 -7.46 14.83
CA THR A 229 12.02 -7.77 14.78
C THR A 229 12.38 -8.37 16.13
N GLN A 230 12.39 -9.70 16.23
CA GLN A 230 12.99 -10.39 17.36
C GLN A 230 14.45 -9.93 17.47
N PRO A 231 14.92 -9.46 18.64
CA PRO A 231 16.33 -9.18 18.84
C PRO A 231 17.08 -10.51 18.80
N ALA A 232 18.00 -10.65 17.85
CA ALA A 232 18.98 -11.72 17.86
C ALA A 232 19.87 -11.53 19.10
N THR A 233 19.61 -12.32 20.14
CA THR A 233 20.57 -12.60 21.20
C THR A 233 21.69 -13.42 20.58
N HIS A 234 22.84 -12.80 20.37
CA HIS A 234 24.09 -13.54 20.18
C HIS A 234 24.84 -13.60 21.52
N PRO A 235 25.52 -14.73 21.79
CA PRO A 235 26.22 -15.03 23.05
C PRO A 235 27.46 -14.17 23.27
#